data_AF-A2EJL0-F1
#
_entry.id   AF-A2EJL0-F1
#
_cell.length_a   1.000
_cell.length_b   1.000
_cell.length_c   1.000
_cell.angle_alpha   90.00
_cell.angle_beta   90.00
_cell.angle_gamma   90.00
#
_symmetry.space_group_name_H-M   'P 1'
#
loop_
_entity.id
_entity.type
_entity.pdbx_description
1 polymer ?
#
loop_
_entity_poly.entity_id
_entity_poly.type
_entity_poly.pdbx_seq_one_letter_code
_entity_poly.pdbx_strand_id
1 'polypeptide(L)'
;MESGDKQSQLNANELIALQTFLSDSDSAAALCTTEVVDPIGLQFIPKSTWANYKLTSVSALHDSYFSKKNSVTRRFEHKLWNCLRITQVFPSLTKIIGVCWVDNRIIKVYKHPFAKFLSIQCVDGALFHKQGNFSRHGFVDMSEQEAQQQLSPEAYADVDFRDVHLIYHQNGQFTADATEESIANCKWVDPAPATRVAALKLNNPSAEAQMTLE
;
A
#
# COMPACT_ATOMS: atom_id res chain seq x y z
N MET A 1 -57.64 7.80 -35.54
CA MET A 1 -57.00 7.44 -34.27
C MET A 1 -55.79 6.59 -34.63
N GLU A 2 -54.61 7.16 -34.66
CA GLU A 2 -53.36 6.39 -34.70
C GLU A 2 -52.34 7.18 -33.89
N SER A 3 -52.12 6.69 -32.67
CA SER A 3 -51.12 7.18 -31.73
C SER A 3 -49.82 6.45 -32.05
N GLY A 4 -48.88 7.14 -32.69
CA GLY A 4 -47.54 6.63 -32.98
C GLY A 4 -46.62 6.82 -31.78
N ASP A 5 -46.18 5.70 -31.21
CA ASP A 5 -45.18 5.62 -30.16
C ASP A 5 -43.87 6.32 -30.57
N LYS A 6 -43.43 7.30 -29.78
CA LYS A 6 -42.07 7.84 -29.86
C LYS A 6 -41.16 7.02 -28.95
N GLN A 7 -40.40 6.10 -29.53
CA GLN A 7 -39.26 5.49 -28.84
C GLN A 7 -38.17 6.55 -28.64
N SER A 8 -37.97 6.94 -27.38
CA SER A 8 -36.87 7.78 -26.92
C SER A 8 -35.55 6.99 -27.00
N GLN A 9 -34.75 7.27 -28.03
CA GLN A 9 -33.36 6.83 -28.09
C GLN A 9 -32.52 7.73 -27.19
N LEU A 10 -31.92 7.13 -26.15
CA LEU A 10 -30.94 7.79 -25.27
C LEU A 10 -29.72 8.23 -26.10
N ASN A 11 -29.29 9.47 -25.92
CA ASN A 11 -28.16 10.01 -26.67
C ASN A 11 -26.81 9.59 -26.05
N ALA A 12 -25.74 9.62 -26.83
CA ALA A 12 -24.41 9.17 -26.38
C ALA A 12 -23.87 9.96 -25.17
N ASN A 13 -24.29 11.23 -25.02
CA ASN A 13 -23.87 12.06 -23.89
C ASN A 13 -24.60 11.67 -22.59
N GLU A 14 -25.86 11.24 -22.68
CA GLU A 14 -26.61 10.67 -21.56
C GLU A 14 -26.03 9.32 -21.13
N LEU A 15 -25.59 8.49 -22.09
CA LEU A 15 -24.87 7.24 -21.79
C LEU A 15 -23.54 7.49 -21.07
N ILE A 16 -22.76 8.48 -21.51
CA ILE A 16 -21.49 8.86 -20.86
C ILE A 16 -21.74 9.44 -19.47
N ALA A 17 -22.77 10.29 -19.31
CA ALA A 17 -23.15 10.85 -18.02
C ALA A 17 -23.63 9.76 -17.04
N LEU A 18 -24.39 8.76 -17.52
CA LEU A 18 -24.79 7.61 -16.73
C LEU A 18 -23.59 6.71 -16.37
N GLN A 19 -22.65 6.50 -17.29
CA GLN A 19 -21.41 5.76 -17.02
C GLN A 19 -20.56 6.45 -15.96
N THR A 20 -20.44 7.77 -16.03
CA THR A 20 -19.71 8.60 -15.07
C THR A 20 -20.40 8.58 -13.69
N PHE A 21 -21.74 8.70 -13.68
CA PHE A 21 -22.54 8.63 -12.46
C PHE A 21 -22.49 7.25 -11.79
N LEU A 22 -22.48 6.16 -12.57
CA LEU A 22 -22.31 4.80 -12.06
C LEU A 22 -20.90 4.57 -11.49
N SER A 23 -19.86 5.13 -12.12
CA SER A 23 -18.48 5.01 -11.63
C SER A 23 -18.20 5.88 -10.39
N ASP A 24 -18.90 7.01 -10.23
CA ASP A 24 -18.84 7.83 -9.03
C ASP A 24 -19.66 7.26 -7.85
N SER A 25 -20.84 6.69 -8.12
CA SER A 25 -21.68 6.05 -7.10
C SER A 25 -21.07 4.76 -6.54
N ASP A 26 -20.26 4.05 -7.33
CA ASP A 26 -19.46 2.90 -6.88
C ASP A 26 -18.46 3.25 -5.78
N SER A 27 -17.96 4.49 -5.71
CA SER A 27 -16.90 4.84 -4.75
C SER A 27 -17.41 4.97 -3.31
N ALA A 28 -18.65 5.39 -3.10
CA ALA A 28 -19.26 5.43 -1.76
C ALA A 28 -19.97 4.11 -1.41
N ALA A 29 -20.62 3.47 -2.38
CA ALA A 29 -21.32 2.20 -2.17
C ALA A 29 -20.36 1.02 -1.96
N ALA A 30 -19.23 0.95 -2.65
CA ALA A 30 -18.27 -0.16 -2.52
C ALA A 30 -17.56 -0.21 -1.16
N LEU A 31 -17.53 0.90 -0.41
CA LEU A 31 -16.95 0.93 0.94
C LEU A 31 -18.00 0.69 2.05
N CYS A 32 -19.29 0.71 1.70
CA CYS A 32 -20.39 0.45 2.63
C CYS A 32 -20.46 -1.06 2.96
N THR A 33 -19.56 -1.49 3.82
CA THR A 33 -19.46 -2.87 4.29
C THR A 33 -20.18 -2.99 5.62
N THR A 34 -20.96 -4.07 5.78
CA THR A 34 -21.60 -4.42 7.06
C THR A 34 -20.61 -5.03 8.06
N GLU A 35 -19.42 -5.41 7.58
CA GLU A 35 -18.38 -6.03 8.39
C GLU A 35 -17.83 -5.04 9.41
N VAL A 36 -17.85 -5.47 10.68
CA VAL A 36 -17.32 -4.72 11.80
C VAL A 36 -15.95 -5.25 12.14
N VAL A 37 -14.97 -4.36 12.11
CA VAL A 37 -13.57 -4.64 12.41
C VAL A 37 -13.27 -4.32 13.87
N ASP A 38 -12.60 -5.25 14.55
CA ASP A 38 -11.96 -5.04 15.84
C ASP A 38 -10.44 -4.85 15.65
N PRO A 39 -9.91 -3.62 15.64
CA PRO A 39 -8.48 -3.38 15.46
C PRO A 39 -7.62 -4.08 16.51
N ILE A 40 -8.10 -4.21 17.75
CA ILE A 40 -7.36 -4.86 18.85
C ILE A 40 -7.39 -6.37 18.64
N GLY A 41 -8.57 -6.94 18.40
CA GLY A 41 -8.75 -8.37 18.10
C GLY A 41 -7.96 -8.84 16.87
N LEU A 42 -7.85 -7.98 15.85
CA LEU A 42 -7.05 -8.25 14.64
C LEU A 42 -5.55 -7.97 14.81
N GLN A 43 -5.12 -7.48 15.96
CA GLN A 43 -3.72 -7.16 16.28
C GLN A 43 -3.13 -6.08 15.35
N PHE A 44 -3.89 -5.00 15.12
CA PHE A 44 -3.39 -3.87 14.36
C PHE A 44 -2.18 -3.23 15.01
N ILE A 45 -1.31 -2.70 14.15
CA ILE A 45 -0.13 -1.94 14.54
C ILE A 45 -0.22 -0.49 14.04
N PRO A 46 0.45 0.46 14.70
CA PRO A 46 1.17 0.28 15.96
C PRO A 46 0.19 0.15 17.13
N LYS A 47 0.45 -0.75 18.09
CA LYS A 47 -0.51 -1.07 19.17
C LYS A 47 -0.95 0.16 19.96
N SER A 48 -0.04 1.11 20.15
CA SER A 48 -0.29 2.38 20.85
C SER A 48 -1.39 3.23 20.21
N THR A 49 -1.59 3.13 18.89
CA THR A 49 -2.64 3.87 18.17
C THR A 49 -4.02 3.24 18.36
N TRP A 50 -4.08 1.92 18.58
CA TRP A 50 -5.32 1.15 18.59
C TRP A 50 -5.78 0.75 20.00
N ALA A 51 -4.99 1.04 21.05
CA ALA A 51 -5.25 0.60 22.43
C ALA A 51 -6.64 0.96 22.99
N ASN A 52 -7.23 2.07 22.53
CA ASN A 52 -8.56 2.53 22.98
C ASN A 52 -9.60 2.54 21.85
N TYR A 53 -9.30 1.89 20.72
CA TYR A 53 -10.22 1.88 19.59
C TYR A 53 -11.39 0.94 19.86
N LYS A 54 -12.58 1.38 19.44
CA LYS A 54 -13.79 0.56 19.47
C LYS A 54 -13.94 -0.19 18.15
N LEU A 55 -14.83 -1.18 18.18
CA LEU A 55 -15.38 -1.79 16.98
C LEU A 55 -15.81 -0.72 15.96
N THR A 56 -15.38 -0.87 14.71
CA THR A 56 -15.54 0.15 13.67
C THR A 56 -15.77 -0.50 12.31
N SER A 57 -16.39 0.20 11.37
CA SER A 57 -16.51 -0.28 9.99
C SER A 57 -15.23 -0.06 9.19
N VAL A 58 -15.08 -0.80 8.10
CA VAL A 58 -13.97 -0.63 7.15
C VAL A 58 -14.01 0.76 6.50
N SER A 59 -15.20 1.29 6.19
CA SER A 59 -15.35 2.65 5.66
C SER A 59 -14.86 3.71 6.65
N ALA A 60 -15.20 3.60 7.93
CA ALA A 60 -14.71 4.53 8.95
C ALA A 60 -13.18 4.43 9.13
N LEU A 61 -12.61 3.23 9.04
CA LEU A 61 -11.15 3.03 9.04
C LEU A 61 -10.48 3.61 7.79
N HIS A 62 -11.12 3.46 6.62
CA HIS A 62 -10.63 4.07 5.38
C HIS A 62 -10.50 5.58 5.56
N ASP A 63 -11.55 6.24 6.02
CA ASP A 63 -11.59 7.71 6.11
C ASP A 63 -10.69 8.26 7.21
N SER A 64 -10.55 7.56 8.33
CA SER A 64 -9.78 8.02 9.49
C SER A 64 -8.30 7.61 9.47
N TYR A 65 -7.95 6.51 8.80
CA TYR A 65 -6.62 5.89 8.86
C TYR A 65 -6.01 5.59 7.48
N PHE A 66 -6.63 4.75 6.65
CA PHE A 66 -5.98 4.23 5.43
C PHE A 66 -5.79 5.29 4.34
N SER A 67 -6.79 6.16 4.13
CA SER A 67 -6.74 7.29 3.19
C SER A 67 -5.83 8.44 3.64
N LYS A 68 -5.47 8.50 4.93
CA LYS A 68 -4.67 9.62 5.46
C LYS A 68 -3.23 9.54 4.99
N LYS A 69 -2.55 10.68 4.84
CA LYS A 69 -1.11 10.69 4.50
C LYS A 69 -0.29 9.90 5.52
N ASN A 70 0.79 9.28 5.03
CA ASN A 70 1.70 8.52 5.89
C ASN A 70 2.30 9.42 6.98
N SER A 71 2.38 8.90 8.20
CA SER A 71 2.97 9.55 9.38
C SER A 71 3.63 8.49 10.27
N VAL A 72 4.33 8.89 11.32
CA VAL A 72 5.00 7.96 12.26
C VAL A 72 4.05 6.87 12.78
N THR A 73 2.79 7.22 13.05
CA THR A 73 1.75 6.29 13.52
C THR A 73 0.96 5.60 12.40
N ARG A 74 1.15 5.99 11.14
CA ARG A 74 0.38 5.53 9.96
C ARG A 74 1.30 5.26 8.79
N ARG A 75 2.41 4.58 9.06
CA ARG A 75 3.40 4.26 8.04
C ARG A 75 2.82 3.26 7.04
N PHE A 76 3.44 3.15 5.87
CA PHE A 76 2.92 2.32 4.80
C PHE A 76 2.86 0.84 5.20
N GLU A 77 3.93 0.33 5.78
CA GLU A 77 4.08 -1.02 6.31
C GLU A 77 3.04 -1.35 7.38
N HIS A 78 2.69 -0.37 8.24
CA HIS A 78 1.62 -0.55 9.23
C HIS A 78 0.24 -0.65 8.55
N LYS A 79 -0.01 0.18 7.53
CA LYS A 79 -1.27 0.11 6.77
C LYS A 79 -1.39 -1.20 6.03
N LEU A 80 -0.33 -1.61 5.33
CA LEU A 80 -0.28 -2.88 4.62
C LEU A 80 -0.54 -4.05 5.58
N TRP A 81 0.14 -4.07 6.73
CA TRP A 81 -0.10 -5.08 7.77
C TRP A 81 -1.57 -5.12 8.21
N ASN A 82 -2.12 -3.98 8.60
CA ASN A 82 -3.49 -3.92 9.09
C ASN A 82 -4.50 -4.34 8.01
N CYS A 83 -4.28 -3.96 6.76
CA CYS A 83 -5.09 -4.43 5.63
C CYS A 83 -5.07 -5.96 5.50
N LEU A 84 -3.87 -6.57 5.59
CA LEU A 84 -3.71 -8.02 5.50
C LEU A 84 -4.38 -8.75 6.67
N ARG A 85 -4.33 -8.17 7.89
CA ARG A 85 -5.06 -8.72 9.05
C ARG A 85 -6.57 -8.68 8.84
N ILE A 86 -7.10 -7.63 8.21
CA ILE A 86 -8.52 -7.59 7.85
C ILE A 86 -8.85 -8.69 6.85
N THR A 87 -8.14 -8.76 5.72
CA THR A 87 -8.49 -9.69 4.63
C THR A 87 -8.21 -11.15 4.96
N GLN A 88 -7.34 -11.42 5.93
CA GLN A 88 -7.14 -12.76 6.48
C GLN A 88 -8.38 -13.27 7.23
N VAL A 89 -9.09 -12.40 7.97
CA VAL A 89 -10.32 -12.77 8.70
C VAL A 89 -11.56 -12.60 7.84
N PHE A 90 -11.56 -11.63 6.93
CA PHE A 90 -12.66 -11.32 6.03
C PHE A 90 -12.21 -11.38 4.55
N PRO A 91 -12.04 -12.58 3.96
CA PRO A 91 -11.53 -12.72 2.60
C PRO A 91 -12.38 -12.01 1.54
N SER A 92 -13.69 -11.86 1.77
CA SER A 92 -14.62 -11.11 0.90
C SER A 92 -14.20 -9.66 0.71
N LEU A 93 -13.53 -9.06 1.69
CA LEU A 93 -13.05 -7.68 1.63
C LEU A 93 -11.81 -7.50 0.75
N THR A 94 -11.18 -8.58 0.27
CA THR A 94 -10.02 -8.49 -0.64
C THR A 94 -10.35 -7.70 -1.90
N LYS A 95 -11.58 -7.81 -2.42
CA LYS A 95 -12.02 -7.06 -3.61
C LYS A 95 -12.07 -5.54 -3.38
N ILE A 96 -12.18 -5.12 -2.12
CA ILE A 96 -12.29 -3.71 -1.71
C ILE A 96 -10.93 -3.19 -1.24
N ILE A 97 -10.25 -3.95 -0.37
CA ILE A 97 -8.97 -3.58 0.25
C ILE A 97 -7.81 -3.80 -0.72
N GLY A 98 -7.86 -4.85 -1.54
CA GLY A 98 -6.89 -5.09 -2.61
C GLY A 98 -5.61 -5.83 -2.21
N VAL A 99 -5.49 -6.34 -0.99
CA VAL A 99 -4.33 -7.16 -0.59
C VAL A 99 -4.77 -8.37 0.23
N CYS A 100 -4.10 -9.50 0.04
CA CYS A 100 -4.26 -10.69 0.87
C CYS A 100 -2.96 -11.52 0.92
N TRP A 101 -2.84 -12.36 1.94
CA TRP A 101 -1.79 -13.38 2.00
C TRP A 101 -2.14 -14.53 1.05
N VAL A 102 -1.15 -14.96 0.26
CA VAL A 102 -1.20 -16.24 -0.48
C VAL A 102 -0.68 -17.35 0.40
N ASP A 103 0.42 -17.08 1.11
CA ASP A 103 0.98 -17.93 2.16
C ASP A 103 1.60 -17.04 3.26
N ASN A 104 2.47 -17.60 4.10
CA ASN A 104 3.10 -16.85 5.18
C ASN A 104 4.05 -15.72 4.70
N ARG A 105 4.51 -15.72 3.44
CA ARG A 105 5.56 -14.82 2.94
C ARG A 105 5.15 -14.02 1.72
N ILE A 106 4.19 -14.52 0.96
CA ILE A 106 3.77 -14.00 -0.33
C ILE A 106 2.45 -13.28 -0.16
N ILE A 107 2.44 -12.03 -0.62
CA ILE A 107 1.28 -11.16 -0.63
C ILE A 107 0.80 -11.05 -2.07
N LYS A 108 -0.50 -11.25 -2.30
CA LYS A 108 -1.15 -10.88 -3.54
C LYS A 108 -1.69 -9.46 -3.43
N VAL A 109 -1.38 -8.64 -4.43
CA VAL A 109 -1.78 -7.23 -4.49
C VAL A 109 -2.59 -6.99 -5.76
N TYR A 110 -3.87 -6.68 -5.58
CA TYR A 110 -4.71 -6.11 -6.61
C TYR A 110 -4.42 -4.60 -6.65
N LYS A 111 -3.58 -4.20 -7.61
CA LYS A 111 -2.97 -2.88 -7.74
C LYS A 111 -3.99 -1.74 -7.61
N HIS A 112 -5.05 -1.80 -8.41
CA HIS A 112 -6.05 -0.73 -8.46
C HIS A 112 -6.94 -0.67 -7.21
N PRO A 113 -7.53 -1.78 -6.72
CA PRO A 113 -8.24 -1.78 -5.45
C PRO A 113 -7.41 -1.25 -4.28
N PHE A 114 -6.16 -1.71 -4.15
CA PHE A 114 -5.31 -1.28 -3.04
C PHE A 114 -4.92 0.20 -3.13
N ALA A 115 -4.58 0.68 -4.33
CA ALA A 115 -4.31 2.10 -4.54
C ALA A 115 -5.53 2.98 -4.23
N LYS A 116 -6.72 2.55 -4.67
CA LYS A 116 -7.99 3.22 -4.35
C LYS A 116 -8.23 3.27 -2.84
N PHE A 117 -8.05 2.14 -2.15
CA PHE A 117 -8.22 2.04 -0.70
C PHE A 117 -7.23 2.90 0.10
N LEU A 118 -6.04 3.15 -0.44
CA LEU A 118 -5.06 4.07 0.16
C LEU A 118 -5.20 5.53 -0.32
N SER A 119 -6.19 5.83 -1.17
CA SER A 119 -6.37 7.15 -1.79
C SER A 119 -5.14 7.63 -2.58
N ILE A 120 -4.48 6.72 -3.30
CA ILE A 120 -3.31 6.97 -4.14
C ILE A 120 -3.74 7.28 -5.57
N GLN A 121 -3.30 8.42 -6.11
CA GLN A 121 -3.65 8.86 -7.46
C GLN A 121 -2.69 8.31 -8.54
N CYS A 122 -1.37 8.45 -8.33
CA CYS A 122 -0.36 7.93 -9.25
C CYS A 122 0.05 6.52 -8.82
N VAL A 123 -0.70 5.51 -9.27
CA VAL A 123 -0.60 4.13 -8.76
C VAL A 123 0.81 3.54 -8.91
N ASP A 124 1.32 3.45 -10.15
CA ASP A 124 2.63 2.86 -10.41
C ASP A 124 3.76 3.62 -9.73
N GLY A 125 3.75 4.95 -9.84
CA GLY A 125 4.76 5.81 -9.23
C GLY A 125 4.81 5.71 -7.70
N ALA A 126 3.65 5.60 -7.06
CA ALA A 126 3.55 5.61 -5.60
C ALA A 126 3.67 4.22 -4.96
N LEU A 127 3.38 3.13 -5.68
CA LEU A 127 3.44 1.77 -5.14
C LEU A 127 4.67 1.00 -5.63
N PHE A 128 4.87 0.89 -6.94
CA PHE A 128 5.76 -0.11 -7.57
C PHE A 128 7.03 0.48 -8.20
N HIS A 129 7.12 1.80 -8.38
CA HIS A 129 8.35 2.44 -8.85
C HIS A 129 9.51 2.22 -7.84
N LYS A 130 10.76 2.44 -8.26
CA LYS A 130 11.94 2.34 -7.38
C LYS A 130 11.87 3.21 -6.12
N GLN A 131 11.08 4.29 -6.17
CA GLN A 131 10.81 5.19 -5.03
C GLN A 131 9.38 5.04 -4.48
N GLY A 132 8.63 4.06 -4.98
CA GLY A 132 7.31 3.69 -4.52
C GLY A 132 7.36 2.99 -3.17
N ASN A 133 6.19 2.89 -2.54
CA ASN A 133 6.06 2.38 -1.18
C ASN A 133 6.52 0.93 -1.04
N PHE A 134 6.21 0.03 -1.98
CA PHE A 134 6.66 -1.37 -1.87
C PHE A 134 8.19 -1.47 -1.96
N SER A 135 8.80 -0.94 -3.03
CA SER A 135 10.25 -1.02 -3.21
C SER A 135 11.03 -0.33 -2.08
N ARG A 136 10.52 0.81 -1.57
CA ARG A 136 11.15 1.52 -0.44
C ARG A 136 11.13 0.71 0.85
N HIS A 137 10.20 -0.22 1.05
CA HIS A 137 10.13 -1.04 2.26
C HIS A 137 10.64 -2.47 2.02
N GLY A 138 11.44 -2.69 0.97
CA GLY A 138 12.11 -3.97 0.75
C GLY A 138 11.25 -5.06 0.12
N PHE A 139 10.09 -4.71 -0.44
CA PHE A 139 9.27 -5.64 -1.21
C PHE A 139 9.77 -5.73 -2.66
N VAL A 140 9.72 -6.94 -3.19
CA VAL A 140 10.06 -7.26 -4.58
C VAL A 140 8.91 -8.03 -5.22
N ASP A 141 8.70 -7.77 -6.51
CA ASP A 141 7.76 -8.55 -7.32
C ASP A 141 8.33 -9.95 -7.59
N MET A 142 7.47 -10.94 -7.43
CA MET A 142 7.72 -12.32 -7.84
C MET A 142 7.52 -12.45 -9.34
N SER A 143 8.44 -13.13 -10.01
CA SER A 143 8.32 -13.48 -11.43
C SER A 143 7.33 -14.62 -11.65
N GLU A 144 6.81 -14.74 -12.87
CA GLU A 144 5.95 -15.86 -13.26
C GLU A 144 6.61 -17.22 -13.03
N GLN A 145 7.91 -17.33 -13.32
CA GLN A 145 8.67 -18.56 -13.10
C GLN A 145 8.76 -18.93 -11.61
N GLU A 146 8.99 -17.95 -10.73
CA GLU A 146 9.02 -18.19 -9.28
C GLU A 146 7.65 -18.61 -8.75
N ALA A 147 6.57 -17.98 -9.23
CA ALA A 147 5.21 -18.34 -8.86
C ALA A 147 4.89 -19.80 -9.22
N GLN A 148 5.21 -20.22 -10.46
CA GLN A 148 5.01 -21.60 -10.91
C GLN A 148 5.81 -22.65 -10.12
N GLN A 149 6.94 -22.26 -9.53
CA GLN A 149 7.79 -23.15 -8.74
C GLN A 149 7.38 -23.26 -7.27
N GLN A 150 6.81 -22.19 -6.70
CA GLN A 150 6.56 -22.09 -5.26
C GLN A 150 5.07 -22.22 -4.89
N LEU A 151 4.16 -21.96 -5.82
CA LEU A 151 2.72 -21.88 -5.57
C LEU A 151 1.96 -22.93 -6.38
N SER A 152 0.78 -23.30 -5.88
CA SER A 152 -0.16 -24.11 -6.67
C SER A 152 -0.80 -23.25 -7.77
N PRO A 153 -1.20 -23.82 -8.92
CA PRO A 153 -1.83 -23.07 -10.01
C PRO A 153 -3.04 -22.24 -9.58
N GLU A 154 -3.82 -22.74 -8.62
CA GLU A 154 -5.01 -22.05 -8.11
C GLU A 154 -4.64 -20.78 -7.33
N ALA A 155 -3.49 -20.77 -6.66
CA ALA A 155 -3.05 -19.65 -5.84
C ALA A 155 -2.68 -18.41 -6.66
N TYR A 156 -2.28 -18.58 -7.92
CA TYR A 156 -1.90 -17.49 -8.82
C TYR A 156 -2.74 -17.42 -10.11
N ALA A 157 -3.88 -18.13 -10.18
CA ALA A 157 -4.71 -18.22 -11.37
C ALA A 157 -5.21 -16.86 -11.91
N ASP A 158 -5.38 -15.87 -11.04
CA ASP A 158 -5.83 -14.51 -11.36
C ASP A 158 -4.68 -13.49 -11.40
N VAL A 159 -3.42 -13.93 -11.37
CA VAL A 159 -2.23 -13.07 -11.38
C VAL A 159 -1.78 -12.83 -12.82
N ASP A 160 -1.79 -11.57 -13.24
CA ASP A 160 -1.38 -11.14 -14.58
C ASP A 160 -0.04 -10.39 -14.60
N PHE A 161 0.59 -10.22 -13.42
CA PHE A 161 1.85 -9.51 -13.21
C PHE A 161 1.87 -8.05 -13.71
N ARG A 162 0.68 -7.45 -13.93
CA ARG A 162 0.51 -6.06 -14.37
C ARG A 162 -0.42 -5.28 -13.46
N ASP A 163 -1.57 -5.86 -13.16
CA ASP A 163 -2.62 -5.28 -12.32
C ASP A 163 -2.85 -6.14 -11.06
N VAL A 164 -2.47 -7.42 -11.12
CA VAL A 164 -2.41 -8.32 -9.98
C VAL A 164 -0.98 -8.82 -9.82
N HIS A 165 -0.36 -8.44 -8.70
CA HIS A 165 1.04 -8.72 -8.39
C HIS A 165 1.15 -9.75 -7.28
N LEU A 166 2.19 -10.58 -7.35
CA LEU A 166 2.68 -11.34 -6.21
C LEU A 166 3.95 -10.68 -5.72
N ILE A 167 3.99 -10.31 -4.45
CA ILE A 167 5.16 -9.66 -3.85
C ILE A 167 5.57 -10.39 -2.57
N TYR A 168 6.84 -10.26 -2.21
CA TYR A 168 7.36 -10.72 -0.93
C TYR A 168 8.45 -9.77 -0.44
N HIS A 169 8.72 -9.78 0.85
CA HIS A 169 9.80 -8.98 1.42
C HIS A 169 11.13 -9.69 1.22
N GLN A 170 12.11 -9.02 0.60
CA GLN A 170 13.38 -9.61 0.18
C GLN A 170 14.15 -10.29 1.32
N ASN A 171 14.12 -9.70 2.52
CA ASN A 171 14.81 -10.25 3.70
C ASN A 171 13.91 -11.13 4.60
N GLY A 172 12.68 -11.44 4.18
CA GLY A 172 11.75 -12.28 4.95
C GLY A 172 11.27 -11.69 6.28
N GLN A 173 11.36 -10.36 6.49
CA GLN A 173 10.97 -9.69 7.73
C GLN A 173 9.46 -9.42 7.82
N PHE A 174 8.80 -9.32 6.67
CA PHE A 174 7.37 -9.11 6.56
C PHE A 174 6.70 -10.45 6.18
N THR A 175 6.14 -11.14 7.16
CA THR A 175 5.48 -12.46 7.05
C THR A 175 4.19 -12.44 7.85
N ALA A 176 3.24 -13.35 7.62
CA ALA A 176 1.95 -13.37 8.33
C ALA A 176 2.11 -13.55 9.86
N ASP A 177 3.24 -14.11 10.29
CA ASP A 177 3.62 -14.30 11.70
C ASP A 177 4.53 -13.19 12.27
N ALA A 178 4.79 -12.14 11.50
CA ALA A 178 5.67 -11.04 11.89
C ALA A 178 5.15 -10.28 13.13
N THR A 179 6.09 -9.67 13.86
CA THR A 179 5.78 -8.83 15.02
C THR A 179 5.76 -7.36 14.62
N GLU A 180 5.17 -6.50 15.47
CA GLU A 180 5.22 -5.05 15.27
C GLU A 180 6.66 -4.54 15.14
N GLU A 181 7.60 -5.11 15.89
CA GLU A 181 9.01 -4.75 15.82
C GLU A 181 9.65 -5.17 14.48
N SER A 182 9.39 -6.38 13.99
CA SER A 182 9.95 -6.81 12.71
C SER A 182 9.40 -6.00 11.54
N ILE A 183 8.09 -5.69 11.58
CA ILE A 183 7.46 -4.82 10.57
C ILE A 183 7.99 -3.40 10.67
N ALA A 184 8.20 -2.88 11.88
CA ALA A 184 8.75 -1.55 12.08
C ALA A 184 10.15 -1.37 11.48
N ASN A 185 10.89 -2.47 11.36
CA ASN A 185 12.23 -2.55 10.81
C ASN A 185 12.26 -2.89 9.30
N CYS A 186 11.11 -3.04 8.62
CA CYS A 186 11.01 -3.10 7.16
C CYS A 186 11.45 -1.75 6.59
N LYS A 187 12.76 -1.64 6.37
CA LYS A 187 13.41 -0.34 6.34
C LYS A 187 13.22 0.34 4.99
N TRP A 188 12.76 1.57 5.07
CA TRP A 188 13.15 2.60 4.12
C TRP A 188 14.63 2.96 4.28
N VAL A 189 15.47 2.41 3.42
CA VAL A 189 16.86 2.87 3.29
C VAL A 189 16.84 4.08 2.37
N ASP A 190 17.11 5.27 2.93
CA ASP A 190 17.38 6.46 2.14
C ASP A 190 18.60 6.21 1.24
N PRO A 191 18.48 6.27 -0.11
CA PRO A 191 19.63 6.12 -1.00
C PRO A 191 20.51 7.38 -1.05
N ALA A 192 20.21 8.45 -0.31
CA ALA A 192 21.16 9.55 -0.17
C ALA A 192 22.49 9.00 0.40
N PRO A 193 23.61 9.13 -0.33
CA PRO A 193 24.86 8.60 0.16
C PRO A 193 25.26 9.39 1.40
N ALA A 194 25.98 8.72 2.30
CA ALA A 194 26.71 9.29 3.42
C ALA A 194 27.83 10.27 2.97
N THR A 195 27.53 11.22 2.09
CA THR A 195 28.50 12.09 1.43
C THR A 195 27.95 13.51 1.35
N ARG A 196 28.10 14.28 2.44
CA ARG A 196 28.24 15.75 2.37
C ARG A 196 28.74 16.46 3.63
N VAL A 197 29.12 15.77 4.71
CA VAL A 197 29.56 16.43 5.96
C VAL A 197 31.01 16.13 6.37
N ALA A 198 31.73 15.27 5.64
CA ALA A 198 33.12 14.90 5.98
C ALA A 198 34.22 15.66 5.20
N ALA A 199 33.92 16.81 4.59
CA ALA A 199 34.90 17.57 3.79
C ALA A 199 35.04 19.06 4.20
N LEU A 200 34.70 19.40 5.44
CA LEU A 200 35.09 20.68 6.05
C LEU A 200 35.84 20.41 7.36
N LYS A 201 36.91 19.62 7.30
CA LYS A 201 38.00 19.77 8.26
C LYS A 201 38.90 20.89 7.74
N LEU A 202 38.85 21.98 8.48
CA LEU A 202 39.64 23.20 8.38
C LEU A 202 41.13 22.85 8.18
N ASN A 203 41.67 23.11 6.98
CA ASN A 203 43.10 23.34 6.83
C ASN A 203 43.39 24.75 7.33
N ASN A 204 43.82 24.84 8.59
CA ASN A 204 44.40 26.04 9.16
C ASN A 204 45.91 25.81 9.36
N PRO A 205 46.79 26.15 8.40
CA PRO A 205 48.21 26.19 8.67
C PRO A 205 48.56 27.55 9.31
N SER A 206 48.56 27.59 10.64
CA SER A 206 49.16 28.69 11.40
C SER A 206 50.57 28.30 11.87
N ALA A 207 51.53 29.10 11.41
CA ALA A 207 52.76 29.48 12.09
C ALA A 207 53.89 28.45 12.22
N GLU A 208 54.81 28.48 11.24
CA GLU A 208 56.25 28.42 11.52
C GLU A 208 56.96 29.50 10.69
N ALA A 209 57.05 30.72 11.23
CA ALA A 209 58.04 31.70 10.77
C ALA A 209 59.30 31.49 11.61
N GLN A 210 60.26 30.77 11.04
CA GLN A 210 61.59 30.61 11.62
C GLN A 210 62.38 31.90 11.49
N MET A 211 63.04 32.25 12.58
CA MET A 211 64.08 33.27 12.73
C MET A 211 65.11 33.21 11.59
N THR A 212 65.33 34.34 10.92
CA THR A 212 66.61 34.66 10.29
C THR A 212 67.19 35.86 11.01
N LEU A 213 68.22 35.61 11.81
CA LEU A 213 69.17 36.60 12.32
C LEU A 213 70.51 36.21 11.70
N GLU A 214 70.95 36.98 10.71
CA GLU A 214 72.32 37.51 10.49
C GLU A 214 72.35 38.32 9.19
#